data_AF-A0A7Y8IWX9-F1
#
_entry.id   AF-A0A7Y8IWX9-F1
#
_cell.length_a   1.000
_cell.length_b   1.000
_cell.length_c   1.000
_cell.angle_alpha   90.00
_cell.angle_beta   90.00
_cell.angle_gamma   90.00
#
_symmetry.space_group_name_H-M   'P 1'
#
loop_
_entity.id
_entity.type
_entity.pdbx_description
1 polymer ?
#
loop_
_entity_poly.entity_id
_entity_poly.type
_entity_poly.pdbx_seq_one_letter_code
_entity_poly.pdbx_strand_id
1 'polypeptide(L)'
;MAIDKEKILDIAQKYILKGQSKKAIKEYLKLIEGNPQDKRLHLKLGDLYIKNGEEDKAIQSYLKVAGLYGEEDLNFRAISIYKKILSINPKHIEAFQKIAELYLKEGLAGSAKSYYQSILDIDPSNPEAIKGIEQIEGAQQPKGRGIPIAPHEPLLTQHPPIPGKKPFEENTALHSPPDANQKISAFDKDAEMHYHLGIAYKEMELFDYAITEFELASSSSPMQFDCYIMLGNCYMEKGDYNKSIEYYKMSSEIQGLSNERLARLHFHLGLAYEASGMITEAIDTFNLVLKLDQSFPEAKEKLQKLQSSQHE
;
A
#
# COMPACT_ATOMS: atom_id res chain seq x y z
N MET A 1 32.12 14.18 -17.80
CA MET A 1 32.24 14.50 -16.36
C MET A 1 31.28 13.59 -15.63
N ALA A 2 31.75 12.82 -14.64
CA ALA A 2 30.85 12.04 -13.80
C ALA A 2 29.92 13.00 -13.06
N ILE A 3 28.61 12.87 -13.30
CA ILE A 3 27.60 13.62 -12.57
C ILE A 3 27.69 13.17 -11.12
N ASP A 4 28.00 14.10 -10.22
CA ASP A 4 28.02 13.86 -8.77
C ASP A 4 26.57 13.75 -8.26
N LYS A 5 26.03 12.53 -8.35
CA LYS A 5 24.63 12.20 -8.07
C LYS A 5 24.23 12.61 -6.65
N GLU A 6 25.07 12.32 -5.66
CA GLU A 6 24.81 12.63 -4.26
C GLU A 6 24.71 14.13 -4.04
N LYS A 7 25.65 14.90 -4.59
CA LYS A 7 25.62 16.36 -4.50
C LYS A 7 24.38 16.97 -5.13
N ILE A 8 23.93 16.46 -6.27
CA ILE A 8 22.71 16.98 -6.94
C ILE A 8 21.47 16.61 -6.13
N LEU A 9 21.39 15.40 -5.57
CA LEU A 9 20.29 15.00 -4.69
C LEU A 9 20.22 15.88 -3.43
N ASP A 10 21.35 16.18 -2.79
CA ASP A 10 21.40 17.08 -1.63
C ASP A 10 20.90 18.49 -1.96
N ILE A 11 21.30 19.03 -3.11
CA ILE A 11 20.84 20.35 -3.57
C ILE A 11 19.34 20.31 -3.88
N ALA A 12 18.86 19.26 -4.57
CA ALA A 12 17.45 19.09 -4.88
C ALA A 12 16.62 18.99 -3.60
N GLN A 13 17.06 18.19 -2.62
CA GLN A 13 16.38 18.03 -1.33
C GLN A 13 16.32 19.35 -0.56
N LYS A 14 17.39 20.15 -0.57
CA LYS A 14 17.39 21.51 0.01
C LYS A 14 16.36 22.41 -0.66
N TYR A 15 16.17 22.30 -1.98
CA TYR A 15 15.11 23.05 -2.68
C TYR A 15 13.71 22.56 -2.31
N ILE A 16 13.52 21.24 -2.16
CA ILE A 16 12.24 20.66 -1.72
C ILE A 16 11.85 21.17 -0.33
N LEU A 17 12.78 21.15 0.62
CA LEU A 17 12.55 21.64 1.99
C LEU A 17 12.20 23.13 2.03
N LYS A 18 12.70 23.91 1.05
CA LYS A 18 12.40 25.34 0.91
C LYS A 18 11.14 25.62 0.08
N GLY A 19 10.41 24.60 -0.35
CA GLY A 19 9.24 24.75 -1.25
C GLY A 19 9.59 25.24 -2.66
N GLN A 20 10.87 25.20 -3.06
CA GLN A 20 11.34 25.68 -4.35
C GLN A 20 11.24 24.59 -5.43
N SER A 21 10.02 24.10 -5.68
CA SER A 21 9.73 22.96 -6.57
C SER A 21 10.36 23.10 -7.96
N LYS A 22 10.27 24.28 -8.59
CA LYS A 22 10.89 24.54 -9.91
C LYS A 22 12.40 24.30 -9.95
N LYS A 23 13.11 24.67 -8.87
CA LYS A 23 14.56 24.46 -8.81
C LYS A 23 14.89 23.00 -8.54
N ALA A 24 14.12 22.34 -7.68
CA ALA A 24 14.25 20.90 -7.46
C ALA A 24 14.04 20.12 -8.76
N ILE A 25 13.00 20.42 -9.54
CA ILE A 25 12.73 19.83 -10.86
C ILE A 25 13.95 19.94 -11.77
N LYS A 26 14.58 21.12 -11.85
CA LYS A 26 15.77 21.34 -12.68
C LYS A 26 16.95 20.44 -12.27
N GLU A 27 17.12 20.19 -10.98
CA GLU A 27 18.18 19.28 -10.49
C GLU A 27 17.83 17.80 -10.79
N TYR A 28 16.57 17.39 -10.61
CA TYR A 28 16.12 16.04 -10.96
C TYR A 28 16.23 15.73 -12.45
N LEU A 29 15.97 16.71 -13.33
CA LEU A 29 16.14 16.54 -14.78
C LEU A 29 17.59 16.20 -15.15
N LYS A 30 18.58 16.83 -14.51
CA LYS A 30 20.01 16.50 -14.72
C LYS A 30 20.34 15.06 -14.31
N LEU A 31 19.71 14.57 -13.24
CA LEU A 31 19.89 13.19 -12.78
C LEU A 31 19.31 12.19 -13.78
N ILE A 32 18.14 12.51 -14.36
CA ILE A 32 17.45 11.67 -15.34
C ILE A 32 18.23 11.64 -16.67
N GLU A 33 18.87 12.73 -17.09
CA GLU A 33 19.77 12.71 -18.26
C GLU A 33 20.88 11.67 -18.11
N GLY A 34 21.41 11.47 -16.90
CA GLY A 34 22.43 10.46 -16.60
C GLY A 34 21.87 9.04 -16.38
N ASN A 35 20.60 8.90 -15.99
CA ASN A 35 19.95 7.60 -15.81
C ASN A 35 18.45 7.66 -16.20
N PRO A 36 18.13 7.56 -17.51
CA PRO A 36 16.76 7.75 -18.00
C PRO A 36 15.75 6.69 -17.55
N GLN A 37 16.20 5.56 -17.02
CA GLN A 37 15.34 4.45 -16.59
C GLN A 37 15.20 4.38 -15.05
N ASP A 38 15.71 5.38 -14.32
CA ASP A 38 15.59 5.42 -12.86
C ASP A 38 14.14 5.76 -12.44
N LYS A 39 13.37 4.71 -12.14
CA LYS A 39 11.97 4.83 -11.69
C LYS A 39 11.81 5.76 -10.48
N ARG A 40 12.76 5.75 -9.55
CA ARG A 40 12.68 6.60 -8.34
C ARG A 40 12.81 8.07 -8.70
N LEU A 41 13.67 8.41 -9.66
CA LEU A 41 13.82 9.80 -10.12
C LEU A 41 12.58 10.28 -10.86
N HIS A 42 11.99 9.45 -11.73
CA HIS A 42 10.75 9.80 -12.43
C HIS A 42 9.55 9.92 -11.49
N LEU A 43 9.43 9.04 -10.48
CA LEU A 43 8.42 9.15 -9.43
C LEU A 43 8.52 10.49 -8.70
N LYS A 44 9.74 10.83 -8.26
CA LYS A 44 9.98 12.08 -7.53
C LYS A 44 9.75 13.30 -8.42
N LEU A 45 10.13 13.23 -9.68
CA LEU A 45 9.89 14.28 -10.66
C LEU A 45 8.38 14.50 -10.87
N GLY A 46 7.61 13.41 -11.01
CA GLY A 46 6.15 13.47 -11.07
C GLY A 46 5.54 14.16 -9.85
N ASP A 47 5.98 13.80 -8.64
CA ASP A 47 5.49 14.42 -7.40
C ASP A 47 5.84 15.92 -7.33
N LEU A 48 7.02 16.30 -7.82
CA LEU A 48 7.43 17.70 -7.89
C LEU A 48 6.62 18.48 -8.92
N TYR A 49 6.27 17.88 -10.05
CA TYR A 49 5.39 18.49 -11.03
C TYR A 49 3.99 18.72 -10.48
N ILE A 50 3.42 17.75 -9.75
CA ILE A 50 2.14 17.95 -9.03
C ILE A 50 2.25 19.12 -8.05
N LYS A 51 3.30 19.15 -7.22
CA LYS A 51 3.54 20.27 -6.29
C LYS A 51 3.73 21.61 -7.00
N ASN A 52 4.12 21.60 -8.27
CA ASN A 52 4.29 22.80 -9.08
C ASN A 52 3.08 23.13 -9.97
N GLY A 53 1.98 22.35 -9.88
CA GLY A 53 0.77 22.52 -10.69
C GLY A 53 0.92 22.11 -12.16
N GLU A 54 1.94 21.33 -12.51
CA GLU A 54 2.22 20.89 -13.88
C GLU A 54 1.72 19.45 -14.11
N GLU A 55 0.40 19.27 -14.09
CA GLU A 55 -0.26 17.95 -14.12
C GLU A 55 0.12 17.12 -15.35
N ASP A 56 0.13 17.70 -16.56
CA ASP A 56 0.49 16.97 -17.78
C ASP A 56 1.90 16.37 -17.71
N LYS A 57 2.87 17.13 -17.16
CA LYS A 57 4.25 16.66 -17.00
C LYS A 57 4.37 15.61 -15.89
N ALA A 58 3.55 15.73 -14.86
CA ALA A 58 3.46 14.71 -13.82
C ALA A 58 2.95 13.39 -14.41
N ILE A 59 1.86 13.44 -15.18
CA ILE A 59 1.30 12.29 -15.88
C ILE A 59 2.34 11.65 -16.82
N GLN A 60 3.06 12.43 -17.62
CA GLN A 60 4.14 11.90 -18.48
C GLN A 60 5.24 11.19 -17.68
N SER A 61 5.63 11.76 -16.54
CA SER A 61 6.65 11.15 -15.66
C SER A 61 6.14 9.83 -15.07
N TYR A 62 4.88 9.79 -14.63
CA TYR A 62 4.24 8.58 -14.13
C TYR A 62 4.04 7.53 -15.22
N LEU A 63 3.61 7.90 -16.43
CA LEU A 63 3.50 6.97 -17.56
C LEU A 63 4.84 6.29 -17.87
N LYS A 64 5.95 7.04 -17.78
CA LYS A 64 7.29 6.48 -17.94
C LYS A 64 7.60 5.42 -16.87
N VAL A 65 7.24 5.68 -15.61
CA VAL A 65 7.42 4.72 -14.50
C VAL A 65 6.53 3.48 -14.69
N ALA A 66 5.26 3.68 -15.05
CA ALA A 66 4.32 2.59 -15.28
C ALA A 66 4.78 1.67 -16.41
N GLY A 67 5.28 2.24 -17.51
CA GLY A 67 5.89 1.50 -18.62
C GLY A 67 7.08 0.66 -18.16
N LEU A 68 7.99 1.24 -17.36
CA LEU A 68 9.16 0.52 -16.82
C LEU A 68 8.80 -0.60 -15.84
N TYR A 69 7.69 -0.49 -15.12
CA TYR A 69 7.19 -1.61 -14.33
C TYR A 69 6.54 -2.68 -15.20
N GLY A 70 5.81 -2.28 -16.25
CA GLY A 70 5.23 -3.21 -17.21
C GLY A 70 6.26 -4.02 -18.00
N GLU A 71 7.38 -3.40 -18.39
CA GLU A 71 8.52 -4.08 -19.04
C GLU A 71 9.16 -5.15 -18.16
N GLU A 72 9.12 -4.98 -16.84
CA GLU A 72 9.64 -5.92 -15.84
C GLU A 72 8.59 -6.91 -15.33
N ASP A 73 7.41 -6.95 -15.93
CA ASP A 73 6.28 -7.80 -15.50
C ASP A 73 5.81 -7.53 -14.06
N LEU A 74 6.11 -6.33 -13.53
CA LEU A 74 5.70 -5.90 -12.19
C LEU A 74 4.30 -5.28 -12.26
N ASN A 75 3.32 -6.08 -12.68
CA ASN A 75 1.99 -5.64 -13.11
C ASN A 75 1.25 -4.84 -12.01
N PHE A 76 1.27 -5.27 -10.75
CA PHE A 76 0.65 -4.52 -9.64
C PHE A 76 1.31 -3.17 -9.35
N ARG A 77 2.64 -3.04 -9.56
CA ARG A 77 3.34 -1.75 -9.43
C ARG A 77 2.98 -0.82 -10.58
N ALA A 78 2.86 -1.35 -11.79
CA ALA A 78 2.38 -0.59 -12.93
C ALA A 78 0.93 -0.10 -12.72
N ILE A 79 0.01 -0.98 -12.28
CA ILE A 79 -1.39 -0.63 -11.96
C ILE A 79 -1.43 0.49 -10.91
N SER A 80 -0.60 0.40 -9.87
CA SER A 80 -0.50 1.43 -8.81
C SER A 80 -0.16 2.81 -9.37
N ILE A 81 0.75 2.89 -10.35
CA ILE A 81 1.07 4.16 -11.01
C ILE A 81 -0.06 4.66 -11.90
N TYR A 82 -0.71 3.77 -12.67
CA TYR A 82 -1.84 4.19 -13.50
C TYR A 82 -3.02 4.68 -12.65
N LYS A 83 -3.28 4.05 -11.49
CA LYS A 83 -4.25 4.56 -10.51
C LYS A 83 -3.86 5.95 -9.98
N LYS A 84 -2.57 6.20 -9.76
CA LYS A 84 -2.09 7.55 -9.42
C LYS A 84 -2.36 8.55 -10.54
N ILE A 85 -2.17 8.17 -11.81
CA ILE A 85 -2.54 9.00 -12.97
C ILE A 85 -4.04 9.32 -12.95
N LEU A 86 -4.89 8.33 -12.68
CA LEU A 86 -6.34 8.52 -12.59
C LEU A 86 -6.76 9.43 -11.42
N SER A 87 -5.98 9.48 -10.33
CA SER A 87 -6.22 10.45 -9.24
C SER A 87 -5.96 11.90 -9.66
N ILE A 88 -5.12 12.12 -10.67
CA ILE A 88 -4.78 13.44 -11.21
C ILE A 88 -5.76 13.80 -12.33
N ASN A 89 -5.96 12.88 -13.28
CA ASN A 89 -6.92 13.00 -14.36
C ASN A 89 -7.89 11.80 -14.35
N PRO A 90 -9.07 11.95 -13.72
CA PRO A 90 -10.07 10.87 -13.62
C PRO A 90 -10.66 10.40 -14.94
N LYS A 91 -10.39 11.09 -16.06
CA LYS A 91 -10.88 10.73 -17.40
C LYS A 91 -9.75 10.29 -18.34
N HIS A 92 -8.59 9.89 -17.81
CA HIS A 92 -7.44 9.48 -18.62
C HIS A 92 -7.64 8.08 -19.25
N ILE A 93 -8.19 8.03 -20.47
CA ILE A 93 -8.55 6.78 -21.18
C ILE A 93 -7.39 5.79 -21.26
N GLU A 94 -6.19 6.23 -21.64
CA GLU A 94 -5.02 5.34 -21.77
C GLU A 94 -4.68 4.66 -20.43
N ALA A 95 -4.90 5.33 -19.30
CA ALA A 95 -4.60 4.75 -17.99
C ALA A 95 -5.63 3.67 -17.63
N PHE A 96 -6.92 3.93 -17.89
CA PHE A 96 -7.96 2.90 -17.76
C PHE A 96 -7.66 1.68 -18.63
N GLN A 97 -7.26 1.90 -19.88
CA GLN A 97 -6.96 0.84 -20.83
C GLN A 97 -5.77 -0.01 -20.35
N LYS A 98 -4.67 0.64 -19.95
CA LYS A 98 -3.48 -0.07 -19.45
C LYS A 98 -3.75 -0.86 -18.18
N ILE A 99 -4.57 -0.33 -17.27
CA ILE A 99 -5.00 -1.08 -16.08
C ILE A 99 -5.83 -2.31 -16.48
N ALA A 100 -6.78 -2.16 -17.40
CA ALA A 100 -7.61 -3.27 -17.87
C ALA A 100 -6.78 -4.38 -18.53
N GLU A 101 -5.81 -4.02 -19.37
CA GLU A 101 -4.86 -4.94 -20.01
C GLU A 101 -4.04 -5.72 -18.96
N LEU A 102 -3.53 -5.03 -17.93
CA LEU A 102 -2.77 -5.66 -16.85
C LEU A 102 -3.64 -6.59 -16.01
N TYR A 103 -4.90 -6.23 -15.73
CA TYR A 103 -5.83 -7.13 -15.06
C TYR A 103 -6.17 -8.37 -15.88
N LEU A 104 -6.30 -8.24 -17.21
CA LEU A 104 -6.47 -9.41 -18.09
C LEU A 104 -5.25 -10.34 -18.03
N LYS A 105 -4.04 -9.77 -18.00
CA LYS A 105 -2.79 -10.53 -17.89
C LYS A 105 -2.71 -11.34 -16.60
N GLU A 106 -3.23 -10.79 -15.50
CA GLU A 106 -3.37 -11.49 -14.21
C GLU A 106 -4.60 -12.43 -14.14
N GLY A 107 -5.38 -12.57 -15.22
CA GLY A 107 -6.58 -13.41 -15.25
C GLY A 107 -7.77 -12.83 -14.48
N LEU A 108 -7.74 -11.54 -14.15
CA LEU A 108 -8.76 -10.81 -13.39
C LEU A 108 -9.77 -10.12 -14.33
N ALA A 109 -10.50 -10.93 -15.10
CA ALA A 109 -11.42 -10.45 -16.14
C ALA A 109 -12.55 -9.54 -15.63
N GLY A 110 -13.06 -9.78 -14.41
CA GLY A 110 -14.10 -8.93 -13.81
C GLY A 110 -13.61 -7.50 -13.55
N SER A 111 -12.40 -7.36 -13.01
CA SER A 111 -11.75 -6.06 -12.79
C SER A 111 -11.46 -5.39 -14.13
N ALA A 112 -10.86 -6.09 -15.08
CA ALA A 112 -10.60 -5.56 -16.41
C ALA A 112 -11.88 -5.01 -17.08
N LYS A 113 -12.99 -5.76 -17.02
CA LYS A 113 -14.28 -5.34 -17.57
C LYS A 113 -14.76 -4.02 -16.95
N SER A 114 -14.58 -3.82 -15.66
CA SER A 114 -15.01 -2.59 -14.97
C SER A 114 -14.24 -1.38 -15.46
N TYR A 115 -12.93 -1.52 -15.69
CA TYR A 115 -12.11 -0.44 -16.26
C TYR A 115 -12.47 -0.15 -17.73
N TYR A 116 -12.76 -1.18 -18.54
CA TYR A 116 -13.28 -0.96 -19.89
C TYR A 116 -14.65 -0.28 -19.89
N GLN A 117 -15.53 -0.63 -18.96
CA GLN A 117 -16.83 0.04 -18.83
C GLN A 117 -16.66 1.54 -18.54
N SER A 118 -15.71 1.93 -17.68
CA SER A 118 -15.43 3.35 -17.43
C SER A 118 -14.84 4.08 -18.63
N ILE A 119 -14.13 3.40 -19.52
CA ILE A 119 -13.75 3.99 -20.81
C ILE A 119 -15.01 4.27 -21.64
N LEU A 120 -15.96 3.32 -21.71
CA LEU A 120 -17.21 3.50 -22.46
C LEU A 120 -18.13 4.57 -21.85
N ASP A 121 -18.05 4.80 -20.54
CA ASP A 121 -18.76 5.90 -19.88
C ASP A 121 -18.20 7.28 -20.30
N ILE A 122 -16.93 7.35 -20.71
CA ILE A 122 -16.26 8.56 -21.19
C ILE A 122 -16.39 8.71 -22.71
N ASP A 123 -16.10 7.63 -23.45
CA ASP A 123 -16.20 7.49 -24.90
C ASP A 123 -16.94 6.19 -25.26
N PRO A 124 -18.27 6.25 -25.45
CA PRO A 124 -19.09 5.09 -25.78
C PRO A 124 -18.71 4.38 -27.08
N SER A 125 -17.92 5.02 -27.95
CA SER A 125 -17.50 4.49 -29.24
C SER A 125 -16.05 3.97 -29.23
N ASN A 126 -15.40 3.94 -28.08
CA ASN A 126 -14.01 3.53 -27.97
C ASN A 126 -13.80 2.07 -28.43
N PRO A 127 -13.05 1.82 -29.51
CA PRO A 127 -12.96 0.49 -30.10
C PRO A 127 -12.16 -0.48 -29.23
N GLU A 128 -11.15 0.00 -28.50
CA GLU A 128 -10.35 -0.84 -27.59
C GLU A 128 -11.18 -1.37 -26.43
N ALA A 129 -12.04 -0.53 -25.83
CA ALA A 129 -12.90 -0.92 -24.73
C ALA A 129 -14.02 -1.89 -25.16
N ILE A 130 -14.65 -1.63 -26.32
CA ILE A 130 -15.64 -2.54 -26.91
C ILE A 130 -15.00 -3.92 -27.13
N LYS A 131 -13.84 -3.95 -27.81
CA LYS A 131 -13.10 -5.19 -28.09
C LYS A 131 -12.68 -5.91 -26.81
N GLY A 132 -12.23 -5.16 -25.79
CA GLY A 132 -11.85 -5.71 -24.49
C GLY A 132 -13.00 -6.40 -23.77
N ILE A 133 -14.20 -5.79 -23.79
CA ILE A 133 -15.41 -6.40 -23.20
C ILE A 133 -15.86 -7.64 -23.99
N GLU A 134 -15.89 -7.56 -25.32
CA GLU A 134 -16.24 -8.70 -26.18
C GLU A 134 -15.31 -9.89 -25.94
N GLN A 135 -14.00 -9.64 -25.79
CA GLN A 135 -13.02 -10.68 -25.47
C GLN A 135 -13.32 -11.36 -24.12
N ILE A 136 -13.68 -10.58 -23.10
CA ILE A 136 -14.00 -11.10 -21.76
C ILE A 136 -15.28 -11.95 -21.79
N GLU A 137 -16.31 -11.48 -22.50
CA GLU A 137 -17.62 -12.15 -22.57
C GLU A 137 -17.57 -13.42 -23.45
N GLY A 138 -16.82 -13.39 -24.54
CA GLY A 138 -16.64 -14.54 -25.43
C GLY A 138 -15.79 -15.68 -24.83
N ALA A 139 -14.93 -15.39 -23.86
CA ALA A 139 -13.98 -16.36 -23.30
C ALA A 139 -14.58 -17.34 -22.27
N GLN A 140 -15.90 -17.33 -21.99
CA GLN A 140 -16.56 -18.13 -20.94
C GLN A 140 -15.85 -18.11 -19.57
N GLN A 141 -15.08 -17.05 -19.28
CA GLN A 141 -14.38 -16.94 -18.01
C GLN A 141 -15.38 -16.65 -16.88
N PRO A 142 -15.20 -17.24 -15.68
CA PRO A 142 -16.12 -17.03 -14.59
C PRO A 142 -16.22 -15.54 -14.28
N LYS A 143 -17.47 -15.07 -14.13
CA LYS A 143 -17.82 -13.70 -13.76
C LYS A 143 -17.24 -13.38 -12.38
N GLY A 144 -16.02 -12.87 -12.32
CA GLY A 144 -15.49 -12.22 -11.13
C GLY A 144 -16.24 -10.92 -10.88
N ARG A 145 -16.49 -10.58 -9.62
CA ARG A 145 -16.95 -9.23 -9.27
C ARG A 145 -15.81 -8.27 -9.62
N GLY A 146 -16.11 -7.21 -10.35
CA GLY A 146 -15.11 -6.20 -10.67
C GLY A 146 -14.83 -5.32 -9.46
N ILE A 147 -13.58 -4.92 -9.29
CA ILE A 147 -13.20 -4.01 -8.21
C ILE A 147 -13.81 -2.64 -8.50
N PRO A 148 -14.58 -2.06 -7.57
CA PRO A 148 -15.04 -0.69 -7.70
C PRO A 148 -13.83 0.23 -7.92
N ILE A 149 -13.89 1.07 -8.95
CA ILE A 149 -12.85 2.07 -9.19
C ILE A 149 -12.93 3.05 -8.03
N ALA A 150 -12.04 2.90 -7.06
CA ALA A 150 -12.04 3.73 -5.87
C ALA A 150 -11.81 5.18 -6.29
N PRO A 151 -12.70 6.13 -5.93
CA PRO A 151 -12.38 7.54 -6.05
C PRO A 151 -11.22 7.82 -5.09
N HIS A 152 -10.02 7.95 -5.65
CA HIS A 152 -8.81 8.25 -4.89
C HIS A 152 -8.81 9.73 -4.53
N GLU A 153 -9.64 10.12 -3.56
CA GLU A 153 -9.57 11.46 -2.99
C GLU A 153 -8.19 11.66 -2.32
N PRO A 154 -7.57 12.86 -2.45
CA PRO A 154 -6.38 13.20 -1.69
C PRO A 154 -6.77 13.23 -0.22
N LEU A 155 -6.21 12.30 0.57
CA LEU A 155 -6.45 12.18 2.01
C LEU A 155 -5.88 13.39 2.77
N LEU A 156 -6.59 14.50 2.75
CA LEU A 156 -6.53 15.52 3.78
C LEU A 156 -7.61 15.18 4.81
N THR A 157 -7.16 14.62 5.93
CA THR A 157 -7.87 14.62 7.22
C THR A 157 -9.28 14.01 7.20
N GLN A 158 -9.35 12.68 7.18
CA GLN A 158 -10.28 11.89 8.00
C GLN A 158 -10.04 10.41 7.72
N HIS A 159 -9.40 9.72 8.66
CA HIS A 159 -9.39 8.27 8.66
C HIS A 159 -10.80 7.80 9.04
N PRO A 160 -11.41 6.85 8.30
CA PRO A 160 -12.63 6.22 8.76
C PRO A 160 -12.38 5.55 10.13
N PRO A 161 -13.38 5.52 11.02
CA PRO A 161 -13.23 4.88 12.32
C PRO A 161 -12.86 3.41 12.13
N ILE A 162 -11.86 2.98 12.90
CA ILE A 162 -11.40 1.60 13.01
C ILE A 162 -12.63 0.69 13.18
N PRO A 163 -12.89 -0.27 12.28
CA PRO A 163 -13.95 -1.24 12.46
C PRO A 163 -13.59 -2.11 13.68
N GLY A 164 -14.21 -1.88 14.84
CA GLY A 164 -14.03 -2.81 15.98
C GLY A 164 -14.30 -2.34 17.41
N LYS A 165 -14.37 -1.05 17.73
CA LYS A 165 -14.72 -0.65 19.11
C LYS A 165 -16.23 -0.48 19.28
N LYS A 166 -16.93 -1.58 19.58
CA LYS A 166 -18.17 -1.47 20.39
C LYS A 166 -17.74 -1.49 21.87
N PRO A 167 -18.11 -0.48 22.68
CA PRO A 167 -17.92 -0.54 24.12
C PRO A 167 -18.63 -1.76 24.69
N PHE A 168 -17.91 -2.54 25.48
CA PHE A 168 -18.41 -3.68 26.21
C PHE A 168 -19.33 -3.15 27.34
N GLU A 169 -20.63 -3.08 27.09
CA GLU A 169 -21.63 -2.89 28.15
C GLU A 169 -22.19 -4.24 28.58
N GLU A 170 -21.86 -4.58 29.81
CA GLU A 170 -22.37 -5.70 30.59
C GLU A 170 -23.82 -5.42 31.02
N ASN A 171 -24.82 -6.09 30.42
CA ASN A 171 -25.86 -6.82 31.18
C ASN A 171 -26.88 -7.57 30.29
N THR A 172 -27.07 -8.84 30.66
CA THR A 172 -28.29 -9.67 30.63
C THR A 172 -29.40 -9.43 29.57
N ALA A 173 -29.56 -10.38 28.64
CA ALA A 173 -30.77 -11.21 28.54
C ALA A 173 -30.67 -12.22 27.37
N LEU A 174 -31.16 -13.43 27.65
CA LEU A 174 -31.39 -14.56 26.76
C LEU A 174 -31.96 -14.15 25.38
N HIS A 175 -31.34 -14.61 24.29
CA HIS A 175 -32.00 -15.39 23.22
C HIS A 175 -30.94 -15.97 22.26
N SER A 176 -31.22 -17.17 21.77
CA SER A 176 -30.41 -18.20 21.12
C SER A 176 -29.53 -17.77 19.92
N PRO A 177 -28.48 -18.56 19.55
CA PRO A 177 -27.49 -18.15 18.54
C PRO A 177 -28.09 -18.24 17.13
N PRO A 178 -27.76 -17.33 16.20
CA PRO A 178 -27.94 -17.61 14.79
C PRO A 178 -26.80 -18.52 14.34
N ASP A 179 -27.19 -19.74 13.98
CA ASP A 179 -26.53 -20.68 13.08
C ASP A 179 -25.04 -20.47 12.79
N ALA A 180 -24.24 -21.33 13.42
CA ALA A 180 -22.90 -21.70 12.96
C ALA A 180 -23.00 -22.41 11.60
N ASN A 181 -23.13 -21.61 10.54
CA ASN A 181 -22.94 -22.01 9.16
C ASN A 181 -22.38 -20.82 8.36
N GLN A 182 -21.33 -20.17 8.88
CA GLN A 182 -20.47 -19.35 8.05
C GLN A 182 -19.49 -20.28 7.34
N LYS A 183 -19.79 -20.50 6.05
CA LYS A 183 -18.87 -21.01 5.04
C LYS A 183 -17.44 -20.60 5.39
N ILE A 184 -16.57 -21.59 5.58
CA ILE A 184 -15.12 -21.45 5.42
C ILE A 184 -14.95 -20.81 4.04
N SER A 185 -14.80 -19.48 4.00
CA SER A 185 -15.21 -18.71 2.83
C SER A 185 -14.15 -18.78 1.76
N ALA A 186 -14.61 -18.96 0.53
CA ALA A 186 -13.82 -19.01 -0.68
C ALA A 186 -12.71 -17.95 -0.70
N PHE A 187 -11.55 -18.36 -1.22
CA PHE A 187 -10.45 -17.48 -1.60
C PHE A 187 -10.98 -16.17 -2.20
N ASP A 188 -10.86 -15.09 -1.44
CA ASP A 188 -11.35 -13.78 -1.84
C ASP A 188 -10.27 -13.11 -2.69
N LYS A 189 -10.36 -13.33 -4.01
CA LYS A 189 -9.42 -12.75 -4.99
C LYS A 189 -9.40 -11.23 -4.94
N ASP A 190 -10.49 -10.57 -4.52
CA ASP A 190 -10.54 -9.12 -4.43
C ASP A 190 -9.68 -8.64 -3.25
N ALA A 191 -9.75 -9.32 -2.10
CA ALA A 191 -8.90 -9.02 -0.95
C ALA A 191 -7.41 -9.24 -1.25
N GLU A 192 -7.06 -10.32 -1.95
CA GLU A 192 -5.67 -10.59 -2.37
C GLU A 192 -5.14 -9.51 -3.31
N MET A 193 -5.97 -9.05 -4.24
CA MET A 193 -5.63 -7.96 -5.15
C MET A 193 -5.31 -6.68 -4.37
N HIS A 194 -6.18 -6.30 -3.43
CA HIS A 194 -5.99 -5.14 -2.58
C HIS A 194 -4.71 -5.27 -1.74
N TYR A 195 -4.42 -6.46 -1.23
CA TYR A 195 -3.17 -6.73 -0.52
C TYR A 195 -1.93 -6.53 -1.40
N HIS A 196 -1.92 -7.05 -2.63
CA HIS A 196 -0.81 -6.89 -3.55
C HIS A 196 -0.61 -5.44 -4.02
N LEU A 197 -1.69 -4.70 -4.25
CA LEU A 197 -1.60 -3.26 -4.51
C LEU A 197 -1.07 -2.50 -3.29
N GLY A 198 -1.50 -2.87 -2.08
CA GLY A 198 -0.98 -2.30 -0.85
C GLY A 198 0.54 -2.49 -0.72
N ILE A 199 1.04 -3.70 -1.01
CA ILE A 199 2.49 -3.99 -1.03
C ILE A 199 3.19 -3.12 -2.07
N ALA A 200 2.65 -3.05 -3.29
CA ALA A 200 3.22 -2.24 -4.36
C ALA A 200 3.34 -0.77 -3.95
N TYR A 201 2.26 -0.18 -3.42
CA TYR A 201 2.29 1.20 -2.93
C TYR A 201 3.28 1.40 -1.77
N LYS A 202 3.36 0.46 -0.81
CA LYS A 202 4.28 0.54 0.32
C LYS A 202 5.74 0.57 -0.12
N GLU A 203 6.12 -0.31 -1.04
CA GLU A 203 7.49 -0.35 -1.59
C GLU A 203 7.85 0.90 -2.40
N MET A 204 6.85 1.59 -2.91
CA MET A 204 6.99 2.86 -3.62
C MET A 204 6.93 4.06 -2.66
N GLU A 205 6.90 3.81 -1.35
CA GLU A 205 6.79 4.80 -0.26
C GLU A 205 5.51 5.65 -0.34
N LEU A 206 4.49 5.16 -1.06
CA LEU A 206 3.18 5.77 -1.20
C LEU A 206 2.25 5.27 -0.07
N PHE A 207 2.65 5.54 1.19
CA PHE A 207 2.06 4.91 2.36
C PHE A 207 0.56 5.15 2.54
N ASP A 208 0.05 6.33 2.19
CA ASP A 208 -1.39 6.62 2.29
C ASP A 208 -2.22 5.72 1.37
N TYR A 209 -1.74 5.51 0.13
CA TYR A 209 -2.37 4.59 -0.81
C TYR A 209 -2.25 3.14 -0.33
N ALA A 210 -1.09 2.76 0.21
CA ALA A 210 -0.89 1.44 0.78
C ALA A 210 -1.87 1.13 1.91
N ILE A 211 -2.07 2.09 2.81
CA ILE A 211 -3.00 1.99 3.94
C ILE A 211 -4.43 1.72 3.44
N THR A 212 -4.93 2.51 2.49
CA THR A 212 -6.28 2.30 1.94
C THR A 212 -6.46 0.91 1.33
N GLU A 213 -5.48 0.44 0.56
CA GLU A 213 -5.57 -0.89 -0.06
C GLU A 213 -5.47 -2.02 0.99
N PHE A 214 -4.63 -1.88 2.02
CA PHE A 214 -4.60 -2.85 3.12
C PHE A 214 -5.87 -2.83 3.97
N GLU A 215 -6.50 -1.68 4.17
CA GLU A 215 -7.80 -1.58 4.85
C GLU A 215 -8.89 -2.33 4.08
N LEU A 216 -8.95 -2.15 2.75
CA LEU A 216 -9.86 -2.91 1.89
C LEU A 216 -9.60 -4.43 1.98
N ALA A 217 -8.33 -4.85 1.89
CA ALA A 217 -7.95 -6.26 1.99
C ALA A 217 -8.26 -6.88 3.37
N SER A 218 -8.16 -6.11 4.45
CA SER A 218 -8.40 -6.56 5.83
C SER A 218 -9.84 -6.98 6.11
N SER A 219 -10.77 -6.64 5.21
CA SER A 219 -12.18 -7.07 5.28
C SER A 219 -12.35 -8.58 5.12
N SER A 220 -11.35 -9.28 4.59
CA SER A 220 -11.33 -10.73 4.43
C SER A 220 -10.60 -11.41 5.58
N SER A 221 -11.28 -12.31 6.31
CA SER A 221 -10.72 -12.97 7.50
C SER A 221 -9.35 -13.63 7.28
N PRO A 222 -9.09 -14.33 6.16
CA PRO A 222 -7.77 -14.92 5.90
C PRO A 222 -6.63 -13.91 5.78
N MET A 223 -6.92 -12.67 5.34
CA MET A 223 -5.91 -11.63 5.11
C MET A 223 -5.78 -10.66 6.27
N GLN A 224 -6.73 -10.65 7.20
CA GLN A 224 -6.81 -9.67 8.27
C GLN A 224 -5.52 -9.56 9.09
N PHE A 225 -4.89 -10.70 9.44
CA PHE A 225 -3.61 -10.70 10.17
C PHE A 225 -2.50 -10.00 9.38
N ASP A 226 -2.27 -10.43 8.14
CA ASP A 226 -1.16 -9.90 7.35
C ASP A 226 -1.41 -8.43 6.98
N CYS A 227 -2.67 -8.04 6.74
CA CYS A 227 -3.05 -6.65 6.51
C CYS A 227 -2.81 -5.76 7.73
N TYR A 228 -3.17 -6.20 8.95
CA TYR A 228 -2.90 -5.40 10.16
C TYR A 228 -1.40 -5.23 10.43
N ILE A 229 -0.57 -6.26 10.16
CA ILE A 229 0.89 -6.09 10.18
C ILE A 229 1.34 -5.04 9.16
N MET A 230 0.83 -5.12 7.92
CA MET A 230 1.23 -4.18 6.87
C MET A 230 0.77 -2.75 7.14
N LEU A 231 -0.42 -2.57 7.73
CA LEU A 231 -0.92 -1.27 8.21
C LEU A 231 -0.02 -0.72 9.32
N GLY A 232 0.32 -1.55 10.31
CA GLY A 232 1.27 -1.18 11.37
C GLY A 232 2.63 -0.75 10.80
N ASN A 233 3.15 -1.48 9.80
CA ASN A 233 4.39 -1.15 9.10
C ASN A 233 4.28 0.19 8.35
N CYS A 234 3.16 0.47 7.67
CA CYS A 234 2.98 1.75 6.98
C CYS A 234 2.98 2.93 7.97
N TYR A 235 2.35 2.78 9.14
CA TYR A 235 2.37 3.81 10.16
C TYR A 235 3.74 3.96 10.84
N MET A 236 4.52 2.89 10.99
CA MET A 236 5.94 2.98 11.41
C MET A 236 6.74 3.88 10.49
N GLU A 237 6.67 3.65 9.18
CA GLU A 237 7.42 4.42 8.17
C GLU A 237 6.97 5.89 8.11
N LYS A 238 5.69 6.15 8.39
CA LYS A 238 5.15 7.51 8.51
C LYS A 238 5.54 8.21 9.82
N GLY A 239 6.08 7.48 10.80
CA GLY A 239 6.40 8.00 12.14
C GLY A 239 5.21 8.12 13.10
N ASP A 240 4.02 7.60 12.72
CA ASP A 240 2.85 7.56 13.60
C ASP A 240 2.86 6.26 14.43
N TYR A 241 3.78 6.21 15.39
CA TYR A 241 4.05 5.00 16.17
C TYR A 241 2.84 4.56 17.01
N ASN A 242 1.99 5.48 17.44
CA ASN A 242 0.78 5.16 18.21
C ASN A 242 -0.22 4.34 17.39
N LYS A 243 -0.50 4.76 16.14
CA LYS A 243 -1.35 3.96 15.25
C LYS A 243 -0.71 2.64 14.89
N SER A 244 0.62 2.62 14.69
CA SER A 244 1.34 1.38 14.43
C SER A 244 1.11 0.35 15.54
N ILE A 245 1.28 0.76 16.80
CA ILE A 245 1.00 -0.06 18.00
C ILE A 245 -0.44 -0.56 18.01
N GLU A 246 -1.42 0.29 17.67
CA GLU A 246 -2.83 -0.09 17.63
C GLU A 246 -3.10 -1.22 16.62
N TYR A 247 -2.62 -1.10 15.38
CA TYR A 247 -2.80 -2.16 14.37
C TYR A 247 -2.06 -3.46 14.72
N TYR A 248 -0.85 -3.38 15.29
CA TYR A 248 -0.17 -4.60 15.76
C TYR A 248 -0.93 -5.28 16.90
N LYS A 249 -1.53 -4.51 17.83
CA LYS A 249 -2.39 -5.07 18.89
C LYS A 249 -3.63 -5.74 18.30
N MET A 250 -4.31 -5.11 17.35
CA MET A 250 -5.44 -5.73 16.65
C MET A 250 -5.03 -7.05 15.97
N SER A 251 -3.84 -7.11 15.37
CA SER A 251 -3.30 -8.34 14.79
C SER A 251 -3.03 -9.44 15.84
N SER A 252 -2.76 -9.08 17.10
CA SER A 252 -2.47 -10.02 18.18
C SER A 252 -3.73 -10.64 18.80
N GLU A 253 -4.89 -9.99 18.59
CA GLU A 253 -6.19 -10.47 19.06
C GLU A 253 -6.76 -11.59 18.15
N ILE A 254 -6.15 -11.82 16.99
CA ILE A 254 -6.55 -12.88 16.06
C ILE A 254 -6.22 -14.25 16.69
N GLN A 255 -7.24 -15.09 16.84
CA GLN A 255 -7.10 -16.40 17.48
C GLN A 255 -6.45 -17.43 16.55
N GLY A 256 -5.80 -18.44 17.14
CA GLY A 256 -5.24 -19.59 16.40
C GLY A 256 -3.91 -19.34 15.71
N LEU A 257 -3.21 -18.26 16.06
CA LEU A 257 -1.88 -17.97 15.54
C LEU A 257 -0.81 -18.93 16.10
N SER A 258 0.14 -19.34 15.25
CA SER A 258 1.30 -20.09 15.72
C SER A 258 2.24 -19.21 16.53
N ASN A 259 3.03 -19.82 17.42
CA ASN A 259 4.06 -19.10 18.18
C ASN A 259 5.04 -18.34 17.29
N GLU A 260 5.36 -18.88 16.11
CA GLU A 260 6.22 -18.21 15.12
C GLU A 260 5.60 -16.90 14.60
N ARG A 261 4.30 -16.92 14.24
CA ARG A 261 3.60 -15.70 13.79
C ARG A 261 3.46 -14.70 14.92
N LEU A 262 3.15 -15.16 16.13
CA LEU A 262 3.08 -14.31 17.32
C LEU A 262 4.44 -13.68 17.64
N ALA A 263 5.53 -14.43 17.57
CA ALA A 263 6.88 -13.93 17.80
C ALA A 263 7.24 -12.81 16.82
N ARG A 264 7.00 -13.01 15.52
CA ARG A 264 7.24 -11.97 14.49
C ARG A 264 6.38 -10.72 14.72
N LEU A 265 5.08 -10.89 15.02
CA LEU A 265 4.19 -9.77 15.33
C LEU A 265 4.67 -8.99 16.56
N HIS A 266 4.99 -9.68 17.65
CA HIS A 266 5.48 -9.05 18.88
C HIS A 266 6.84 -8.36 18.65
N PHE A 267 7.68 -8.89 17.76
CA PHE A 267 8.91 -8.19 17.38
C PHE A 267 8.60 -6.83 16.73
N HIS A 268 7.66 -6.77 15.78
CA HIS A 268 7.22 -5.50 15.19
C HIS A 268 6.60 -4.55 16.22
N LEU A 269 5.78 -5.07 17.15
CA LEU A 269 5.22 -4.28 18.24
C LEU A 269 6.31 -3.72 19.18
N GLY A 270 7.34 -4.51 19.49
CA GLY A 270 8.48 -4.07 20.29
C GLY A 270 9.27 -2.94 19.61
N LEU A 271 9.48 -3.03 18.29
CA LEU A 271 10.09 -1.94 17.52
C LEU A 271 9.24 -0.66 17.55
N ALA A 272 7.92 -0.79 17.52
CA ALA A 272 7.01 0.35 17.61
C ALA A 272 7.03 1.02 18.99
N TYR A 273 7.06 0.23 20.07
CA TYR A 273 7.25 0.75 21.43
C TYR A 273 8.62 1.43 21.62
N GLU A 274 9.69 0.85 21.06
CA GLU A 274 11.01 1.47 21.09
C GLU A 274 10.99 2.84 20.38
N ALA A 275 10.40 2.90 19.17
CA ALA A 275 10.31 4.12 18.39
C ALA A 275 9.41 5.19 19.04
N SER A 276 8.38 4.79 19.79
CA SER A 276 7.52 5.70 20.56
C SER A 276 8.13 6.15 21.89
N GLY A 277 9.31 5.63 22.26
CA GLY A 277 9.98 5.93 23.54
C GLY A 277 9.44 5.15 24.74
N MET A 278 8.54 4.18 24.53
CA MET A 278 7.99 3.30 25.55
C MET A 278 8.97 2.14 25.82
N ILE A 279 10.12 2.47 26.39
CA ILE A 279 11.28 1.55 26.48
C ILE A 279 10.97 0.33 27.36
N THR A 280 10.22 0.50 28.45
CA THR A 280 9.86 -0.62 29.33
C THR A 280 8.99 -1.63 28.60
N GLU A 281 7.96 -1.16 27.90
CA GLU A 281 7.06 -1.97 27.09
C GLU A 281 7.79 -2.65 25.93
N ALA A 282 8.77 -1.97 25.31
CA ALA A 282 9.62 -2.55 24.28
C ALA A 282 10.43 -3.73 24.84
N ILE A 283 11.09 -3.57 26.00
CA ILE A 283 11.86 -4.63 26.66
C ILE A 283 10.96 -5.82 27.02
N ASP A 284 9.80 -5.57 27.63
CA ASP A 284 8.86 -6.64 27.99
C ASP A 284 8.38 -7.40 26.75
N THR A 285 8.10 -6.68 25.67
CA THR A 285 7.65 -7.27 24.41
C THR A 285 8.75 -8.09 23.76
N PHE A 286 10.00 -7.62 23.70
CA PHE A 286 11.10 -8.42 23.16
C PHE A 286 11.42 -9.66 24.02
N ASN A 287 11.27 -9.56 25.35
CA ASN A 287 11.37 -10.74 26.22
C ASN A 287 10.27 -11.77 25.90
N LEU A 288 9.05 -11.31 25.59
CA LEU A 288 7.98 -12.20 25.14
C LEU A 288 8.33 -12.87 23.79
N VAL A 289 8.92 -12.14 22.84
CA VAL A 289 9.41 -12.74 21.58
C VAL A 289 10.36 -13.90 21.86
N LEU A 290 11.34 -13.73 22.75
CA LEU A 290 12.29 -14.79 23.11
C LEU A 290 11.66 -15.95 23.91
N LYS A 291 10.52 -15.75 24.57
CA LYS A 291 9.74 -16.84 25.17
C LYS A 291 9.00 -17.68 24.11
N LEU A 292 8.52 -17.03 23.06
CA LEU A 292 7.78 -17.67 21.96
C LEU A 292 8.74 -18.37 20.98
N ASP A 293 9.86 -17.73 20.65
CA ASP A 293 10.94 -18.23 19.82
C ASP A 293 12.29 -17.85 20.44
N GLN A 294 12.90 -18.81 21.13
CA GLN A 294 14.19 -18.63 21.82
C GLN A 294 15.34 -18.31 20.86
N SER A 295 15.19 -18.61 19.57
CA SER A 295 16.23 -18.47 18.56
C SER A 295 16.16 -17.17 17.77
N PHE A 296 15.22 -16.25 18.09
CA PHE A 296 15.00 -15.00 17.37
C PHE A 296 16.16 -14.00 17.56
N PRO A 297 17.11 -13.88 16.61
CA PRO A 297 18.36 -13.17 16.85
C PRO A 297 18.16 -11.65 17.00
N GLU A 298 17.26 -11.06 16.23
CA GLU A 298 17.03 -9.62 16.22
C GLU A 298 16.43 -9.12 17.54
N ALA A 299 15.56 -9.91 18.18
CA ALA A 299 14.99 -9.59 19.48
C ALA A 299 16.05 -9.58 20.58
N LYS A 300 17.00 -10.54 20.51
CA LYS A 300 18.13 -10.60 21.46
C LYS A 300 19.06 -9.40 21.31
N GLU A 301 19.38 -9.00 20.08
CA GLU A 301 20.21 -7.81 19.81
C GLU A 301 19.54 -6.54 20.34
N LYS A 302 18.24 -6.38 20.07
CA LYS A 302 17.46 -5.24 20.56
C LYS A 302 17.43 -5.14 22.08
N LEU A 303 17.22 -6.25 22.78
CA LEU A 303 17.25 -6.28 24.25
C LEU A 303 18.61 -5.86 24.83
N GLN A 304 19.71 -6.39 24.28
CA GLN A 304 21.05 -6.04 24.75
C GLN A 304 21.35 -4.55 24.59
N LYS A 305 20.95 -3.97 23.45
CA LYS A 305 21.12 -2.54 23.19
C LYS A 305 20.30 -1.67 24.16
N LEU A 306 19.05 -2.03 24.39
CA LEU A 306 18.18 -1.26 25.29
C LEU A 306 18.65 -1.34 26.76
N GLN A 307 19.05 -2.52 27.22
CA GLN A 307 19.54 -2.70 28.59
C GLN A 307 20.88 -2.01 28.85
N SER A 308 21.80 -2.02 27.89
CA SER A 308 23.07 -1.29 28.02
C SER A 308 22.86 0.23 28.08
N SER A 309 21.95 0.77 27.28
CA SER A 309 21.63 2.21 27.30
C SER A 309 20.92 2.71 28.56
N GLN A 310 20.41 1.81 29.42
CA GLN A 310 19.82 2.18 30.71
C GLN A 310 20.86 2.28 31.84
N HIS A 311 22.10 1.86 31.59
CA HIS A 311 23.18 1.83 32.57
C HIS A 311 24.29 2.87 32.32
N GLU A 312 24.14 3.71 31.29
CA GLU A 312 24.99 4.88 30.99
C GLU A 312 24.32 6.18 31.44
#